data_AF-A0ABD1UNH5-F1
#
_entry.id   AF-A0ABD1UNH5-F1
#
_cell.length_a   1.000
_cell.length_b   1.000
_cell.length_c   1.000
_cell.angle_alpha   90.00
_cell.angle_beta   90.00
_cell.angle_gamma   90.00
#
_symmetry.space_group_name_H-M   'P 1'
#
loop_
_entity.id
_entity.type
_entity.pdbx_description
1 polymer ?
#
loop_
_entity_poly.entity_id
_entity_poly.type
_entity_poly.pdbx_seq_one_letter_code
_entity_poly.pdbx_strand_id
1 'polypeptide(L)'
;MGSLYWEFCGRQDHLKDIVREEFFKLKCCSYNPKDLDKHFQNAVRRYYLIGGMDDLNIKQAYLESILLKLGQETLHMIEMKGQSLGTTSFGELHNLVQRTLKKLCNQRKFFSDIHTIGRKLEKACE
;
A
#
# COMPACT_ATOMS: atom_id res chain seq x y z
N MET A 1 -21.95 -13.69 38.07
CA MET A 1 -21.60 -14.69 37.04
C MET A 1 -20.87 -14.01 35.88
N GLY A 2 -19.59 -13.68 36.04
CA GLY A 2 -18.82 -13.01 34.97
C GLY A 2 -17.37 -13.48 34.85
N SER A 3 -16.95 -14.48 35.64
CA SER A 3 -15.55 -14.91 35.73
C SER A 3 -15.17 -15.98 34.71
N LEU A 4 -16.11 -16.85 34.30
CA LEU A 4 -15.80 -18.02 33.46
C LEU A 4 -15.58 -17.67 31.98
N TYR A 5 -16.17 -16.56 31.50
CA TYR A 5 -16.04 -16.13 30.10
C TYR A 5 -14.60 -15.71 29.76
N TRP A 6 -13.90 -15.05 30.71
CA TRP A 6 -12.54 -14.55 30.50
C TRP A 6 -11.47 -15.64 30.52
N GLU A 7 -11.71 -16.75 31.22
CA GLU A 7 -10.79 -17.89 31.26
C GLU A 7 -10.86 -18.73 29.97
N PHE A 8 -12.03 -18.85 29.34
CA PHE A 8 -12.20 -19.65 28.13
C PHE A 8 -11.93 -18.91 26.81
N CYS A 9 -12.17 -17.60 26.75
CA CYS A 9 -11.98 -16.82 25.52
C CYS A 9 -10.61 -16.14 25.41
N GLY A 10 -9.81 -16.14 26.48
CA GLY A 10 -8.60 -15.31 26.59
C GLY A 10 -8.93 -13.81 26.67
N ARG A 11 -7.96 -12.99 27.10
CA ARG A 11 -8.11 -11.52 27.03
C ARG A 11 -8.41 -11.12 25.59
N GLN A 12 -9.46 -10.31 25.39
CA GLN A 12 -9.85 -9.76 24.08
C GLN A 12 -8.68 -9.07 23.34
N ASP A 13 -7.68 -8.61 24.08
CA ASP A 13 -6.44 -8.01 23.57
C ASP A 13 -5.58 -9.01 22.78
N HIS A 14 -5.54 -10.29 23.16
CA HIS A 14 -4.73 -11.29 22.48
C HIS A 14 -5.13 -11.48 21.01
N LEU A 15 -6.43 -11.42 20.70
CA LEU A 15 -6.90 -11.52 19.32
C LEU A 15 -6.43 -10.31 18.49
N LYS A 16 -6.49 -9.10 19.07
CA LYS A 16 -6.03 -7.88 18.40
C LYS A 16 -4.52 -7.92 18.17
N ASP A 17 -3.75 -8.41 19.13
CA ASP A 17 -2.30 -8.55 19.02
C ASP A 17 -1.93 -9.54 17.92
N ILE A 18 -2.60 -10.71 17.86
CA ILE A 18 -2.40 -11.70 16.79
C ILE A 18 -2.72 -11.09 15.42
N VAL A 19 -3.87 -10.42 15.27
CA VAL A 19 -4.26 -9.80 14.00
C VAL A 19 -3.30 -8.67 13.61
N ARG A 20 -2.81 -7.92 14.61
CA ARG A 20 -1.79 -6.88 14.40
C ARG A 20 -0.50 -7.50 13.87
N GLU A 21 0.02 -8.55 14.50
CA GLU A 21 1.18 -9.27 13.99
C GLU A 21 0.97 -9.81 12.58
N GLU A 22 -0.19 -10.40 12.29
CA GLU A 22 -0.53 -10.86 10.95
C GLU A 22 -0.53 -9.73 9.92
N PHE A 23 -1.00 -8.54 10.31
CA PHE A 23 -0.99 -7.37 9.45
C PHE A 23 0.45 -7.00 9.06
N PHE A 24 1.38 -6.94 10.02
CA PHE A 24 2.79 -6.62 9.76
C PHE A 24 3.50 -7.70 8.93
N LYS A 25 2.99 -8.93 8.92
CA LYS A 25 3.49 -10.03 8.09
C LYS A 25 2.97 -9.99 6.64
N LEU A 26 1.98 -9.14 6.32
CA LEU A 26 1.48 -9.03 4.95
C LEU A 26 2.57 -8.53 4.00
N LYS A 27 2.64 -9.14 2.82
CA LYS A 27 3.55 -8.74 1.74
C LYS A 27 2.87 -8.88 0.38
N CYS A 28 3.14 -7.94 -0.52
CA CYS A 28 2.73 -7.94 -1.91
C CYS A 28 3.95 -7.68 -2.79
N CYS A 29 4.26 -8.65 -3.65
CA CYS A 29 5.43 -8.61 -4.53
C CYS A 29 5.06 -8.34 -6.00
N SER A 30 3.85 -7.84 -6.27
CA SER A 30 3.32 -7.67 -7.63
C SER A 30 3.02 -6.21 -7.95
N TYR A 31 3.33 -5.80 -9.18
CA TYR A 31 2.90 -4.51 -9.75
C TYR A 31 1.52 -4.60 -10.43
N ASN A 32 0.89 -5.77 -10.45
CA ASN A 32 -0.43 -5.95 -11.06
C ASN A 32 -1.51 -5.27 -10.20
N PRO A 33 -2.33 -4.37 -10.77
CA PRO A 33 -3.41 -3.71 -10.03
C PRO A 33 -4.34 -4.68 -9.30
N LYS A 34 -4.68 -5.82 -9.93
CA LYS A 34 -5.57 -6.82 -9.31
C LYS A 34 -4.96 -7.47 -8.07
N ASP A 35 -3.65 -7.69 -8.07
CA ASP A 35 -2.94 -8.27 -6.94
C ASP A 35 -2.82 -7.25 -5.79
N LEU A 36 -2.61 -5.97 -6.13
CA LEU A 36 -2.63 -4.87 -5.17
C LEU A 36 -4.01 -4.68 -4.54
N ASP A 37 -5.09 -4.80 -5.33
CA ASP A 37 -6.45 -4.73 -4.81
C ASP A 37 -6.73 -5.89 -3.86
N LYS A 38 -6.36 -7.12 -4.24
CA LYS A 38 -6.50 -8.30 -3.38
C LYS A 38 -5.72 -8.14 -2.08
N HIS A 39 -4.48 -7.63 -2.17
CA HIS A 39 -3.65 -7.33 -1.01
C HIS A 39 -4.30 -6.28 -0.11
N PHE A 40 -4.83 -5.22 -0.70
CA PHE A 40 -5.56 -4.18 0.02
C PHE A 40 -6.79 -4.74 0.73
N GLN A 41 -7.61 -5.56 0.07
CA GLN A 41 -8.76 -6.20 0.73
C GLN A 41 -8.34 -7.05 1.94
N ASN A 42 -7.22 -7.79 1.82
CA ASN A 42 -6.66 -8.56 2.93
C ASN A 42 -6.16 -7.67 4.08
N ALA A 43 -5.56 -6.52 3.75
CA ALA A 43 -5.09 -5.54 4.73
C ALA A 43 -6.27 -4.85 5.43
N VAL A 44 -7.27 -4.39 4.68
CA VAL A 44 -8.49 -3.73 5.17
C VAL A 44 -9.24 -4.62 6.16
N ARG A 45 -9.41 -5.90 5.83
CA ARG A 45 -10.08 -6.86 6.73
C ARG A 45 -9.39 -6.92 8.10
N ARG A 46 -8.06 -6.94 8.13
CA ARG A 46 -7.27 -6.95 9.38
C ARG A 46 -7.27 -5.59 10.07
N TYR A 47 -7.18 -4.51 9.31
CA TYR A 47 -7.25 -3.14 9.81
C TYR A 47 -8.51 -2.91 10.66
N TYR A 48 -9.68 -3.34 10.18
CA TYR A 48 -10.92 -3.20 10.94
C TYR A 48 -10.98 -4.11 12.16
N LEU A 49 -10.40 -5.31 12.11
CA LEU A 49 -10.32 -6.22 13.26
C LEU A 49 -9.40 -5.69 14.38
N ILE A 50 -8.37 -4.92 14.05
CA ILE A 50 -7.47 -4.27 15.02
C ILE A 50 -8.16 -3.08 15.72
N GLY A 51 -9.27 -2.58 15.16
CA GLY A 51 -10.06 -1.48 15.73
C GLY A 51 -10.11 -0.23 14.85
N GLY A 52 -9.58 -0.27 13.62
CA GLY A 52 -9.81 0.74 12.59
C GLY A 52 -9.37 2.17 12.94
N MET A 53 -8.56 2.37 13.98
CA MET A 53 -8.03 3.68 14.34
C MET A 53 -6.92 4.10 13.36
N ASP A 54 -6.77 5.41 13.13
CA ASP A 54 -5.75 6.08 12.32
C ASP A 54 -4.33 5.90 12.89
N ASP A 55 -3.91 4.65 13.14
CA ASP A 55 -2.57 4.32 13.57
C ASP A 55 -1.61 4.53 12.39
N LEU A 56 -0.77 5.56 12.52
CA LEU A 56 0.26 5.89 11.55
C LEU A 56 1.17 4.69 11.26
N ASN A 57 1.46 3.85 12.25
CA ASN A 57 2.30 2.67 12.09
C ASN A 57 1.65 1.63 11.16
N ILE A 58 0.32 1.50 11.19
CA ILE A 58 -0.41 0.56 10.33
C ILE A 58 -0.42 1.08 8.88
N LYS A 59 -0.61 2.39 8.69
CA LYS A 59 -0.53 3.02 7.35
C LYS A 59 0.87 2.88 6.77
N GLN A 60 1.90 3.10 7.59
CA GLN A 60 3.29 2.92 7.21
C GLN A 60 3.59 1.46 6.86
N ALA A 61 3.17 0.52 7.72
CA ALA A 61 3.31 -0.91 7.48
C ALA A 61 2.62 -1.37 6.18
N TYR A 62 1.47 -0.79 5.83
CA TYR A 62 0.83 -1.06 4.55
C TYR A 62 1.71 -0.61 3.36
N LEU A 63 2.32 0.58 3.41
CA LEU A 63 3.26 1.01 2.35
C LEU A 63 4.52 0.15 2.29
N GLU A 64 4.99 -0.37 3.43
CA GLU A 64 6.13 -1.29 3.51
C GLU A 64 5.77 -2.74 3.14
N SER A 65 4.47 -3.05 3.10
CA SER A 65 3.98 -4.36 2.67
C SER A 65 3.96 -4.50 1.15
N ILE A 66 3.87 -3.40 0.40
CA ILE A 66 3.95 -3.39 -1.06
C ILE A 66 5.40 -3.23 -1.53
N LEU A 67 5.61 -3.30 -2.85
CA LEU A 67 6.94 -3.13 -3.46
C LEU A 67 7.56 -1.78 -3.06
N LEU A 68 8.81 -1.83 -2.58
CA LEU A 68 9.53 -0.70 -1.99
C LEU A 68 9.44 0.58 -2.82
N LYS A 69 9.72 0.49 -4.12
CA LYS A 69 9.71 1.65 -5.03
C LYS A 69 8.31 2.26 -5.17
N LEU A 70 7.27 1.44 -5.17
CA LEU A 70 5.89 1.90 -5.26
C LEU A 70 5.45 2.56 -3.93
N GLY A 71 5.83 1.98 -2.79
CA GLY A 71 5.57 2.56 -1.47
C GLY A 71 6.24 3.92 -1.29
N GLN A 72 7.53 4.02 -1.61
CA GLN A 72 8.31 5.26 -1.51
C GLN A 72 7.76 6.37 -2.42
N GLU A 73 7.48 6.07 -3.69
CA GLU A 73 6.91 7.06 -4.61
C GLU A 73 5.50 7.49 -4.18
N THR A 74 4.73 6.59 -3.55
CA THR A 74 3.41 6.94 -3.01
C THR A 74 3.53 7.88 -1.82
N LEU A 75 4.49 7.66 -0.93
CA LEU A 75 4.77 8.57 0.18
C LEU A 75 5.20 9.94 -0.34
N HIS A 76 6.10 9.98 -1.32
CA HIS A 76 6.52 11.22 -1.96
C HIS A 76 5.33 11.95 -2.63
N MET A 77 4.39 11.22 -3.24
CA MET A 77 3.18 11.81 -3.81
C MET A 77 2.23 12.40 -2.76
N ILE A 78 2.17 11.82 -1.56
CA ILE A 78 1.40 12.36 -0.42
C ILE A 78 1.99 13.71 0.00
N GLU A 79 3.31 13.74 0.22
CA GLU A 79 4.04 14.95 0.63
C GLU A 79 3.92 16.07 -0.39
N MET A 80 4.07 15.76 -1.69
CA MET A 80 3.92 16.72 -2.78
C MET A 80 2.52 17.35 -2.87
N LYS A 81 1.50 16.72 -2.28
CA LYS A 81 0.13 17.26 -2.21
C LYS A 81 -0.12 18.10 -0.94
N GLY A 82 0.90 18.29 -0.11
CA GLY A 82 0.75 18.92 1.20
C GLY A 82 -0.07 18.09 2.19
N GLN A 83 -0.24 16.79 1.91
CA GLN A 83 -0.92 15.85 2.81
C GLN A 83 0.12 15.14 3.68
N SER A 84 -0.33 14.61 4.82
CA SER A 84 0.49 13.72 5.64
C SER A 84 -0.11 12.32 5.64
N LEU A 85 0.72 11.31 5.89
CA LEU A 85 0.23 9.94 6.02
C LEU A 85 -0.78 9.81 7.17
N GLY A 86 -0.62 10.59 8.24
CA GLY A 86 -1.53 10.63 9.37
C GLY A 86 -2.94 11.09 8.99
N THR A 87 -3.07 12.12 8.15
CA THR A 87 -4.37 12.68 7.73
C THR A 87 -5.02 11.95 6.55
N THR A 88 -4.30 11.05 5.89
CA THR A 88 -4.80 10.29 4.73
C THR A 88 -5.55 9.05 5.22
N SER A 89 -6.82 8.89 4.84
CA SER A 89 -7.58 7.67 5.20
C SER A 89 -6.98 6.41 4.55
N PHE A 90 -7.26 5.24 5.11
CA PHE A 90 -6.71 3.98 4.59
C PHE A 90 -7.17 3.68 3.15
N GLY A 91 -8.40 4.06 2.79
CA GLY A 91 -8.91 3.97 1.42
C GLY A 91 -8.25 4.95 0.46
N GLU A 92 -8.04 6.19 0.88
CA GLU A 92 -7.28 7.18 0.09
C GLU A 92 -5.84 6.75 -0.12
N LEU A 93 -5.21 6.15 0.89
CA LEU A 93 -3.86 5.61 0.79
C LEU A 93 -3.76 4.58 -0.34
N HIS A 94 -4.72 3.66 -0.43
CA HIS A 94 -4.75 2.70 -1.54
C HIS A 94 -5.02 3.34 -2.90
N ASN A 95 -5.94 4.31 -2.97
CA ASN A 95 -6.16 5.07 -4.20
C ASN A 95 -4.89 5.81 -4.67
N LEU A 96 -4.09 6.32 -3.73
CA LEU A 96 -2.79 6.93 -4.03
C LEU A 96 -1.80 5.89 -4.54
N VAL A 97 -1.71 4.71 -3.95
CA VAL A 97 -0.89 3.60 -4.47
C VAL A 97 -1.24 3.28 -5.93
N GLN A 98 -2.53 3.15 -6.26
CA GLN A 98 -2.98 2.89 -7.64
C GLN A 98 -2.63 4.04 -8.60
N ARG A 99 -2.78 5.29 -8.16
CA ARG A 99 -2.41 6.48 -8.95
C ARG A 99 -0.91 6.56 -9.19
N THR A 100 -0.11 6.26 -8.18
CA THR A 100 1.35 6.17 -8.28
C THR A 100 1.76 5.11 -9.29
N LEU A 101 1.17 3.92 -9.22
CA LEU A 101 1.43 2.86 -10.18
C LEU A 101 1.12 3.34 -11.62
N LYS A 102 -0.04 3.95 -11.83
CA LYS A 102 -0.42 4.50 -13.14
C LYS A 102 0.57 5.56 -13.64
N LYS A 103 1.02 6.46 -12.76
CA LYS A 103 2.06 7.47 -13.07
C LYS A 103 3.35 6.80 -13.53
N LEU A 104 3.85 5.81 -12.78
CA LEU A 104 5.08 5.08 -13.11
C LEU A 104 4.94 4.32 -14.44
N CYS A 105 3.80 3.69 -14.71
CA CYS A 105 3.52 3.04 -15.98
C CYS A 105 3.52 4.04 -17.15
N ASN A 106 2.90 5.21 -16.97
CA ASN A 106 2.88 6.25 -17.99
C ASN A 106 4.28 6.81 -18.27
N GLN A 107 5.09 7.03 -17.24
CA GLN A 107 6.48 7.47 -17.38
C GLN A 107 7.29 6.43 -18.18
N ARG A 108 7.17 5.14 -17.85
CA ARG A 108 7.84 4.07 -18.61
C ARG A 108 7.43 4.09 -20.09
N LYS A 109 6.14 4.25 -20.38
CA LYS A 109 5.64 4.32 -21.76
C LYS A 109 6.24 5.51 -22.50
N PHE A 110 6.22 6.69 -21.89
CA PHE A 110 6.81 7.91 -22.44
C PHE A 110 8.29 7.75 -22.78
N PHE A 111 9.10 7.18 -21.87
CA PHE A 111 10.51 6.93 -22.13
C PHE A 111 10.73 5.90 -23.26
N SER A 112 9.90 4.87 -23.34
CA SER A 112 9.93 3.89 -24.44
C SER A 112 9.63 4.55 -25.79
N ASP A 113 8.69 5.49 -25.84
CA ASP A 113 8.34 6.22 -27.05
C ASP A 113 9.50 7.13 -27.48
N ILE A 114 10.09 7.88 -26.55
CA ILE A 114 11.29 8.70 -26.81
C ILE A 114 12.44 7.85 -27.36
N HIS A 115 12.74 6.71 -26.72
CA HIS A 115 13.81 5.83 -27.16
C HIS A 115 13.56 5.29 -28.58
N THR A 116 12.31 5.00 -28.91
CA THR A 116 11.92 4.55 -30.25
C THR A 116 12.08 5.65 -31.30
N ILE A 117 11.74 6.89 -30.96
CA ILE A 117 11.94 8.05 -31.84
C ILE A 117 13.44 8.30 -32.03
N GLY A 118 14.24 8.29 -30.95
CA GLY A 118 15.69 8.48 -30.99
C GLY A 118 16.36 7.51 -31.97
N ARG A 119 16.04 6.22 -31.89
CA ARG A 119 16.57 5.21 -32.82
C ARG A 119 16.17 5.44 -34.29
N LYS A 120 15.02 6.06 -34.56
CA LYS A 120 14.61 6.41 -35.93
C LYS A 120 15.37 7.63 -36.45
N LEU A 121 15.61 8.61 -35.58
CA LEU A 121 16.36 9.81 -35.93
C LEU A 121 17.84 9.50 -36.18
N GLU A 122 18.47 8.64 -35.35
CA GLU A 122 19.84 8.17 -35.57
C GLU A 122 20.01 7.58 -36.97
N LYS A 123 19.11 6.68 -37.37
CA LYS A 123 19.12 6.07 -38.72
C LYS A 123 18.87 7.04 -39.87
N ALA A 124 18.22 8.18 -39.60
CA ALA A 124 17.92 9.17 -40.62
C ALA A 124 19.02 10.24 -40.76
N CYS A 125 19.89 10.34 -39.76
CA CYS A 125 21.05 11.25 -39.74
C CYS A 125 22.35 10.59 -40.21
N GLU A 126 22.33 9.28 -40.48
CA GLU A 126 23.35 8.53 -41.24
C GLU A 126 23.12 8.69 -42.76
#